data_AF-A0A257MQT1-F1
#
_entry.id   AF-A0A257MQT1-F1
#
_cell.length_a   1.000
_cell.length_b   1.000
_cell.length_c   1.000
_cell.angle_alpha   90.00
_cell.angle_beta   90.00
_cell.angle_gamma   90.00
#
_symmetry.space_group_name_H-M   'P 1'
#
loop_
_entity.id
_entity.type
_entity.pdbx_description
1 polymer ?
#
loop_
_entity_poly.entity_id
_entity_poly.type
_entity_poly.pdbx_seq_one_letter_code
_entity_poly.pdbx_strand_id
1 'polypeptide(L)'
;LKKEVQSRRSAVPSSSALEAMGMKNLQPMLNITMINGGVKENIVPDRCTMRGDRRVIPEESMEEAMQELENALKLLDVKLDLKFYPGYPPMSVNPDHPWVSEVREAVQRGMGFFPRLSGAQGSLDQAYATEKTSIPTCVFGVGRQLESNIHGLNENVRASDLMGFARFIIELLRA
;
A
#
# COMPACT_ATOMS: atom_id res chain seq x y z
N LEU A 1 20.78 -3.49 3.55
CA LEU A 1 19.58 -3.22 2.74
C LEU A 1 18.31 -2.88 3.54
N LYS A 2 17.67 -3.79 4.31
CA LYS A 2 16.38 -3.48 4.98
C LYS A 2 16.36 -2.18 5.78
N LYS A 3 17.40 -1.93 6.60
CA LYS A 3 17.54 -0.69 7.38
C LYS A 3 17.58 0.57 6.50
N GLU A 4 18.25 0.48 5.35
CA GLU A 4 18.40 1.58 4.40
C GLU A 4 17.07 1.86 3.69
N VAL A 5 16.45 0.83 3.12
CA VAL A 5 15.11 0.92 2.49
C VAL A 5 14.12 1.56 3.48
N GLN A 6 13.96 0.98 4.67
CA GLN A 6 12.99 1.45 5.66
C GLN A 6 13.41 2.74 6.38
N SER A 7 14.54 3.36 6.03
CA SER A 7 14.91 4.71 6.49
C SER A 7 14.32 5.81 5.60
N ARG A 8 13.94 5.48 4.36
CA ARG A 8 13.32 6.41 3.41
C ARG A 8 11.93 6.84 3.87
N ARG A 9 11.53 8.05 3.53
CA ARG A 9 10.23 8.63 3.88
C ARG A 9 9.65 9.31 2.65
N SER A 10 8.37 9.09 2.44
CA SER A 10 7.57 9.78 1.43
C SER A 10 7.14 11.15 1.93
N ALA A 11 6.88 12.08 1.02
CA ALA A 11 6.15 13.30 1.33
C ALA A 11 4.67 13.02 1.69
N VAL A 12 4.13 11.86 1.29
CA VAL A 12 2.73 11.50 1.52
C VAL A 12 2.48 11.24 3.01
N PRO A 13 1.51 11.94 3.63
CA PRO A 13 1.16 11.75 5.04
C PRO A 13 0.48 10.40 5.25
N SER A 14 0.71 9.78 6.41
CA SER A 14 0.14 8.49 6.77
C SER A 14 -1.36 8.55 7.00
N SER A 15 -2.07 7.47 6.65
CA SER A 15 -3.46 7.22 7.08
C SER A 15 -3.57 6.98 8.58
N SER A 16 -4.78 7.06 9.11
CA SER A 16 -5.06 6.90 10.56
C SER A 16 -4.51 5.60 11.16
N ALA A 17 -4.56 4.49 10.41
CA ALA A 17 -4.00 3.21 10.84
C ALA A 17 -2.47 3.24 10.99
N LEU A 18 -1.79 3.93 10.08
CA LEU A 18 -0.33 4.07 10.12
C LEU A 18 0.11 5.03 11.23
N GLU A 19 -0.63 6.11 11.44
CA GLU A 19 -0.39 7.05 12.54
C GLU A 19 -0.55 6.38 13.91
N ALA A 20 -1.54 5.49 14.07
CA ALA A 20 -1.71 4.70 15.29
C ALA A 20 -0.50 3.77 15.57
N MET A 21 0.26 3.40 14.54
CA MET A 21 1.53 2.66 14.65
C MET A 21 2.77 3.57 14.78
N GLY A 22 2.59 4.89 14.93
CA GLY A 22 3.67 5.87 15.10
C GLY A 22 4.34 6.31 13.80
N MET A 23 3.77 5.99 12.63
CA MET A 23 4.30 6.41 11.33
C MET A 23 3.61 7.67 10.85
N LYS A 24 4.35 8.79 10.72
CA LYS A 24 3.81 10.08 10.23
C LYS A 24 3.66 10.16 8.71
N ASN A 25 4.54 9.50 7.98
CA ASN A 25 4.56 9.47 6.52
C ASN A 25 4.70 8.03 6.03
N LEU A 26 4.32 7.79 4.77
CA LEU A 26 4.61 6.50 4.15
C LEU A 26 6.12 6.22 4.15
N GLN A 27 6.46 4.96 4.38
CA GLN A 27 7.80 4.43 4.21
C GLN A 27 7.73 3.14 3.39
N PRO A 28 8.77 2.83 2.59
CA PRO A 28 8.82 1.56 1.90
C PRO A 28 9.10 0.43 2.89
N MET A 29 8.74 -0.79 2.51
CA MET A 29 8.89 -1.96 3.36
C MET A 29 9.68 -3.04 2.63
N LEU A 30 10.55 -3.75 3.35
CA LEU A 30 11.23 -4.94 2.84
C LEU A 30 11.15 -6.03 3.90
N ASN A 31 10.31 -7.04 3.67
CA ASN A 31 10.10 -8.11 4.63
C ASN A 31 10.36 -9.47 3.98
N ILE A 32 11.01 -10.37 4.72
CA ILE A 32 10.99 -11.80 4.42
C ILE A 32 9.89 -12.40 5.28
N THR A 33 8.87 -12.95 4.64
CA THR A 33 7.67 -13.46 5.29
C THR A 33 7.65 -14.99 5.37
N MET A 34 8.46 -15.67 4.56
CA MET A 34 8.64 -17.12 4.62
C MET A 34 10.09 -17.51 4.41
N ILE A 35 10.55 -18.49 5.18
CA ILE A 35 11.83 -19.17 5.00
C ILE A 35 11.60 -20.67 5.15
N ASN A 36 12.16 -21.47 4.23
CA ASN A 36 12.03 -22.92 4.27
C ASN A 36 13.34 -23.58 3.82
N GLY A 37 13.86 -24.50 4.62
CA GLY A 37 15.06 -25.27 4.32
C GLY A 37 15.28 -26.37 5.35
N GLY A 38 15.85 -27.48 4.92
CA GLY A 38 16.08 -28.64 5.78
C GLY A 38 14.91 -29.63 5.78
N VAL A 39 15.22 -30.84 6.23
CA VAL A 39 14.23 -31.93 6.39
C VAL A 39 14.38 -32.58 7.76
N LYS A 40 15.62 -32.68 8.27
CA LYS A 40 15.97 -33.22 9.59
C LYS A 40 17.13 -32.46 10.20
N GLU A 41 17.24 -32.48 11.51
CA GLU A 41 18.23 -31.78 12.33
C GLU A 41 19.70 -32.19 12.06
N ASN A 42 19.91 -33.38 11.48
CA ASN A 42 21.23 -33.95 11.22
C ASN A 42 21.57 -34.08 9.73
N ILE A 43 20.81 -33.45 8.84
CA ILE A 43 21.04 -33.45 7.40
C ILE A 43 21.24 -32.02 6.92
N VAL A 44 22.38 -31.76 6.26
CA VAL A 44 22.64 -30.47 5.63
C VAL A 44 21.67 -30.28 4.45
N PRO A 45 20.88 -29.19 4.41
CA PRO A 45 19.95 -28.94 3.31
C PRO A 45 20.66 -28.68 1.97
N ASP A 46 20.05 -29.15 0.88
CA ASP A 46 20.48 -28.86 -0.48
C ASP A 46 20.00 -27.48 -0.99
N ARG A 47 18.92 -26.95 -0.40
CA ARG A 47 18.33 -25.65 -0.77
C ARG A 47 17.65 -24.97 0.42
N CYS A 48 17.71 -23.64 0.42
CA CYS A 48 16.86 -22.77 1.22
C CYS A 48 16.03 -21.88 0.28
N THR A 49 14.74 -21.69 0.58
CA THR A 49 13.85 -20.79 -0.14
C THR A 49 13.36 -19.70 0.78
N MET A 50 13.56 -18.44 0.39
CA MET A 50 13.03 -17.27 1.08
C MET A 50 11.99 -16.60 0.19
N ARG A 51 10.88 -16.15 0.79
CA ARG A 51 9.88 -15.32 0.13
C ARG A 51 9.56 -14.11 0.98
N GLY A 52 9.17 -13.03 0.34
CA GLY A 52 8.98 -11.75 0.99
C GLY A 52 8.30 -10.74 0.09
N ASP A 53 8.03 -9.57 0.64
CA ASP A 53 7.47 -8.42 -0.07
C ASP A 53 8.39 -7.20 0.03
N ARG A 54 8.48 -6.48 -1.08
CA ARG A 54 9.08 -5.15 -1.18
C ARG A 54 8.00 -4.17 -1.59
N ARG A 55 7.59 -3.29 -0.68
CA ARG A 55 6.61 -2.23 -0.94
C ARG A 55 7.33 -0.94 -1.26
N VAL A 56 7.01 -0.35 -2.40
CA VAL A 56 7.54 0.95 -2.85
C VAL A 56 6.64 2.09 -2.41
N ILE A 57 7.22 3.28 -2.27
CA ILE A 57 6.51 4.55 -2.09
C ILE A 57 6.45 5.31 -3.42
N PRO A 58 5.61 6.35 -3.56
CA PRO A 58 5.50 7.13 -4.82
C PRO A 58 6.82 7.72 -5.33
N GLU A 59 7.80 7.93 -4.46
CA GLU A 59 9.13 8.42 -4.80
C GLU A 59 10.10 7.32 -5.30
N GLU A 60 9.66 6.06 -5.37
CA GLU A 60 10.46 4.93 -5.84
C GLU A 60 9.82 4.26 -7.06
N SER A 61 10.63 3.77 -7.99
CA SER A 61 10.17 2.87 -9.05
C SER A 61 10.30 1.39 -8.65
N MET A 62 9.46 0.53 -9.25
CA MET A 62 9.56 -0.91 -9.03
C MET A 62 10.85 -1.47 -9.63
N GLU A 63 11.28 -0.94 -10.77
CA GLU A 63 12.50 -1.31 -11.47
C GLU A 63 13.74 -1.03 -10.63
N GLU A 64 13.86 0.17 -10.06
CA GLU A 64 14.99 0.50 -9.17
C GLU A 64 14.98 -0.36 -7.89
N ALA A 65 13.80 -0.62 -7.33
CA ALA A 65 13.67 -1.47 -6.14
C ALA A 65 14.09 -2.94 -6.42
N MET A 66 13.77 -3.47 -7.61
CA MET A 66 14.23 -4.80 -8.04
C MET A 66 15.74 -4.80 -8.27
N GLN A 67 16.27 -3.79 -8.96
CA GLN A 67 17.70 -3.68 -9.24
C GLN A 67 18.53 -3.55 -7.95
N GLU A 68 18.03 -2.80 -6.97
CA GLU A 68 18.60 -2.68 -5.63
C GLU A 68 18.71 -4.04 -4.92
N LEU A 69 17.66 -4.86 -4.98
CA LEU A 69 17.66 -6.21 -4.41
C LEU A 69 18.65 -7.14 -5.12
N GLU A 70 18.67 -7.11 -6.45
CA GLU A 70 19.65 -7.87 -7.24
C GLU A 70 21.08 -7.51 -6.87
N ASN A 71 21.38 -6.21 -6.79
CA ASN A 71 22.73 -5.73 -6.49
C ASN A 71 23.18 -6.14 -5.08
N ALA A 72 22.28 -6.09 -4.11
CA ALA A 72 22.59 -6.55 -2.76
C ALA A 72 22.84 -8.07 -2.68
N LEU A 73 22.15 -8.85 -3.50
CA LEU A 73 22.25 -10.31 -3.51
C LEU A 73 23.43 -10.83 -4.35
N LYS A 74 23.84 -10.12 -5.40
CA LYS A 74 25.02 -10.44 -6.23
C LYS A 74 26.33 -10.51 -5.44
N LEU A 75 26.39 -9.88 -4.27
CA LEU A 75 27.56 -9.89 -3.38
C LEU A 75 27.71 -11.21 -2.59
N LEU A 76 26.69 -12.07 -2.61
CA LEU A 76 26.71 -13.34 -1.91
C LEU A 76 27.36 -14.42 -2.79
N ASP A 77 28.31 -15.16 -2.24
CA ASP A 77 28.91 -16.32 -2.89
C ASP A 77 28.00 -17.57 -2.76
N VAL A 78 26.83 -17.50 -3.41
CA VAL A 78 25.83 -18.58 -3.40
C VAL A 78 25.18 -18.74 -4.77
N LYS A 79 24.80 -19.97 -5.11
CA LYS A 79 23.94 -20.22 -6.27
C LYS A 79 22.52 -19.74 -5.96
N LEU A 80 22.08 -18.68 -6.63
CA LEU A 80 20.79 -18.03 -6.42
C LEU A 80 19.86 -18.19 -7.63
N ASP A 81 18.60 -18.58 -7.39
CA ASP A 81 17.48 -18.42 -8.33
C ASP A 81 16.58 -17.31 -7.77
N LEU A 82 16.61 -16.14 -8.41
CA LEU A 82 15.87 -14.95 -7.99
C LEU A 82 14.72 -14.70 -8.96
N LYS A 83 13.51 -14.57 -8.42
CA LYS A 83 12.29 -14.29 -9.18
C LYS A 83 11.53 -13.15 -8.52
N PHE A 84 11.15 -12.17 -9.34
CA PHE A 84 10.25 -11.10 -8.94
C PHE A 84 8.85 -11.36 -9.48
N TYR A 85 7.86 -10.95 -8.68
CA TYR A 85 6.45 -10.95 -9.08
C TYR A 85 5.93 -9.54 -8.86
N PRO A 86 6.21 -8.60 -9.79
CA PRO A 86 5.79 -7.21 -9.64
C PRO A 86 4.27 -7.14 -9.46
N GLY A 87 3.85 -6.40 -8.43
CA GLY A 87 2.45 -6.19 -8.12
C GLY A 87 1.94 -4.90 -8.76
N TYR A 88 1.04 -4.23 -8.03
CA TYR A 88 0.54 -2.92 -8.43
C TYR A 88 1.61 -1.84 -8.28
N PRO A 89 1.68 -0.86 -9.20
CA PRO A 89 2.59 0.27 -9.08
C PRO A 89 2.24 1.12 -7.86
N PRO A 90 3.17 1.97 -7.37
CA PRO A 90 2.81 2.98 -6.39
C PRO A 90 1.83 3.97 -7.03
N MET A 91 0.84 4.41 -6.25
CA MET A 91 -0.16 5.39 -6.69
C MET A 91 0.01 6.69 -5.92
N SER A 92 0.01 7.80 -6.66
CA SER A 92 -0.14 9.14 -6.12
C SER A 92 -1.02 9.98 -7.06
N VAL A 93 -1.69 10.98 -6.51
CA VAL A 93 -2.45 11.97 -7.26
C VAL A 93 -2.03 13.35 -6.76
N ASN A 94 -1.98 14.34 -7.66
CA ASN A 94 -1.73 15.72 -7.26
C ASN A 94 -2.84 16.18 -6.28
N PRO A 95 -2.52 16.52 -5.02
CA PRO A 95 -3.51 16.91 -4.02
C PRO A 95 -4.28 18.18 -4.40
N ASP A 96 -3.70 19.03 -5.25
CA ASP A 96 -4.29 20.29 -5.70
C ASP A 96 -5.12 20.13 -6.99
N HIS A 97 -5.26 18.91 -7.51
CA HIS A 97 -6.07 18.67 -8.70
C HIS A 97 -7.57 18.91 -8.39
N PRO A 98 -8.34 19.62 -9.26
CA PRO A 98 -9.75 19.95 -8.99
C PRO A 98 -10.63 18.74 -8.64
N TRP A 99 -10.41 17.60 -9.31
CA TRP A 99 -11.05 16.32 -8.99
C TRP A 99 -10.91 15.91 -7.51
N VAL A 100 -9.76 16.16 -6.89
CA VAL A 100 -9.54 15.83 -5.48
C VAL A 100 -10.43 16.71 -4.59
N SER A 101 -10.58 18.00 -4.89
CA SER A 101 -11.50 18.86 -4.15
C SER A 101 -12.94 18.40 -4.30
N GLU A 102 -13.38 18.11 -5.54
CA GLU A 102 -14.74 17.65 -5.83
C GLU A 102 -15.11 16.40 -5.03
N VAL A 103 -14.23 15.39 -5.03
CA VAL A 103 -14.45 14.16 -4.26
C VAL A 103 -14.57 14.45 -2.76
N ARG A 104 -13.69 15.30 -2.20
CA ARG A 104 -13.72 15.63 -0.77
C ARG A 104 -14.98 16.41 -0.38
N GLU A 105 -15.44 17.30 -1.25
CA GLU A 105 -16.67 18.06 -1.06
C GLU A 105 -17.90 17.16 -1.16
N ALA A 106 -17.93 16.21 -2.09
CA ALA A 106 -18.98 15.19 -2.16
C ALA A 106 -19.04 14.33 -0.89
N VAL A 107 -17.88 13.98 -0.30
CA VAL A 107 -17.84 13.29 1.00
C VAL A 107 -18.41 14.19 2.11
N GLN A 108 -18.09 15.48 2.12
CA GLN A 108 -18.65 16.43 3.08
C GLN A 108 -20.17 16.55 2.95
N ARG A 109 -20.71 16.60 1.72
CA ARG A 109 -22.17 16.65 1.47
C ARG A 109 -22.87 15.34 1.86
N GLY A 110 -22.32 14.19 1.46
CA GLY A 110 -22.98 12.88 1.66
C GLY A 110 -22.79 12.27 3.06
N MET A 111 -21.64 12.52 3.68
CA MET A 111 -21.21 11.89 4.93
C MET A 111 -20.98 12.86 6.09
N GLY A 112 -20.99 14.17 5.84
CA GLY A 112 -20.99 15.20 6.89
C GLY A 112 -19.61 15.56 7.46
N PHE A 113 -18.51 15.11 6.84
CA PHE A 113 -17.15 15.46 7.27
C PHE A 113 -16.22 15.70 6.08
N PHE A 114 -15.18 16.49 6.28
CA PHE A 114 -14.20 16.81 5.25
C PHE A 114 -12.99 15.87 5.39
N PRO A 115 -12.76 14.93 4.46
CA PRO A 115 -11.71 13.93 4.63
C PRO A 115 -10.32 14.54 4.47
N ARG A 116 -9.35 14.01 5.24
CA ARG A 116 -7.93 14.31 5.10
C ARG A 116 -7.34 13.46 3.96
N LEU A 117 -6.46 14.06 3.16
CA LEU A 117 -5.65 13.32 2.19
C LEU A 117 -4.55 12.55 2.92
N SER A 118 -4.44 11.26 2.65
CA SER A 118 -3.45 10.40 3.27
C SER A 118 -3.12 9.19 2.40
N GLY A 119 -1.93 8.63 2.60
CA GLY A 119 -1.50 7.39 2.01
C GLY A 119 -1.78 6.19 2.92
N ALA A 120 -2.14 5.06 2.31
CA ALA A 120 -2.25 3.78 3.00
C ALA A 120 -1.12 2.85 2.53
N GLN A 121 -0.59 2.01 3.42
CA GLN A 121 0.37 0.96 3.05
C GLN A 121 -0.36 -0.30 2.58
N GLY A 122 -1.32 -0.15 1.66
CA GLY A 122 -1.99 -1.25 0.96
C GLY A 122 -1.63 -1.24 -0.52
N SER A 123 -2.20 -2.16 -1.28
CA SER A 123 -2.11 -2.16 -2.74
C SER A 123 -3.52 -2.30 -3.31
N LEU A 124 -3.79 -1.60 -4.40
CA LEU A 124 -5.10 -1.54 -5.06
C LEU A 124 -4.90 -1.62 -6.57
N ASP A 125 -5.80 -2.31 -7.25
CA ASP A 125 -5.89 -2.35 -8.71
C ASP A 125 -6.08 -0.96 -9.34
N GLN A 126 -6.69 -0.04 -8.61
CA GLN A 126 -6.80 1.38 -8.96
C GLN A 126 -5.45 1.97 -9.39
N ALA A 127 -4.34 1.60 -8.74
CA ALA A 127 -3.01 2.11 -9.09
C ALA A 127 -2.65 1.83 -10.56
N TYR A 128 -3.00 0.64 -11.06
CA TYR A 128 -2.78 0.26 -12.45
C TYR A 128 -3.66 1.08 -13.39
N ALA A 129 -4.96 1.24 -13.07
CA ALA A 129 -5.87 2.04 -13.88
C ALA A 129 -5.41 3.50 -13.98
N THR A 130 -4.96 4.09 -12.87
CA THR A 130 -4.43 5.45 -12.82
C THR A 130 -3.18 5.60 -13.68
N GLU A 131 -2.21 4.67 -13.55
CA GLU A 131 -0.98 4.70 -14.35
C GLU A 131 -1.27 4.58 -15.85
N LYS A 132 -2.18 3.68 -16.25
CA LYS A 132 -2.44 3.41 -17.69
C LYS A 132 -3.31 4.47 -18.35
N THR A 133 -4.25 5.07 -17.63
CA THR A 133 -5.20 6.02 -18.19
C THR A 133 -4.80 7.47 -18.01
N SER A 134 -3.90 7.76 -17.06
CA SER A 134 -3.57 9.11 -16.59
C SER A 134 -4.77 9.90 -16.08
N ILE A 135 -5.90 9.23 -15.80
CA ILE A 135 -7.09 9.86 -15.24
C ILE A 135 -6.85 10.12 -13.75
N PRO A 136 -7.08 11.35 -13.25
CA PRO A 136 -6.96 11.67 -11.83
C PRO A 136 -7.98 10.85 -11.04
N THR A 137 -7.53 10.22 -9.95
CA THR A 137 -8.32 9.20 -9.24
C THR A 137 -8.17 9.39 -7.74
N CYS A 138 -9.24 9.11 -7.02
CA CYS A 138 -9.27 9.14 -5.57
C CYS A 138 -9.75 7.78 -5.06
N VAL A 139 -9.12 7.28 -4.01
CA VAL A 139 -9.59 6.07 -3.32
C VAL A 139 -10.30 6.52 -2.05
N PHE A 140 -11.59 6.24 -1.99
CA PHE A 140 -12.41 6.46 -0.80
C PHE A 140 -13.45 5.36 -0.70
N GLY A 141 -13.68 4.85 0.50
CA GLY A 141 -14.51 3.68 0.71
C GLY A 141 -15.09 3.63 2.12
N VAL A 142 -15.83 2.56 2.37
CA VAL A 142 -16.31 2.23 3.71
C VAL A 142 -15.27 1.42 4.48
N GLY A 143 -15.40 1.44 5.80
CA GLY A 143 -14.47 0.75 6.68
C GLY A 143 -13.59 1.75 7.42
N ARG A 144 -13.83 1.86 8.73
CA ARG A 144 -12.97 2.60 9.64
C ARG A 144 -11.74 1.74 9.92
N GLN A 145 -10.57 2.19 9.45
CA GLN A 145 -9.35 1.36 9.47
C GLN A 145 -8.99 0.80 10.85
N LEU A 146 -9.33 1.51 11.93
CA LEU A 146 -9.06 1.10 13.31
C LEU A 146 -10.14 0.20 13.94
N GLU A 147 -11.28 0.00 13.27
CA GLU A 147 -12.44 -0.73 13.83
C GLU A 147 -12.90 -1.90 12.95
N SER A 148 -12.62 -1.86 11.65
CA SER A 148 -13.27 -2.75 10.66
C SER A 148 -12.61 -4.11 10.50
N ASN A 149 -11.45 -4.35 11.14
CA ASN A 149 -10.73 -5.62 11.12
C ASN A 149 -10.53 -6.22 9.71
N ILE A 150 -10.12 -5.40 8.74
CA ILE A 150 -9.87 -5.85 7.36
C ILE A 150 -8.89 -7.03 7.37
N HIS A 151 -9.27 -8.16 6.76
CA HIS A 151 -8.50 -9.42 6.76
C HIS A 151 -8.29 -10.06 8.15
N GLY A 152 -9.07 -9.65 9.14
CA GLY A 152 -9.03 -10.15 10.51
C GLY A 152 -10.28 -10.92 10.90
N LEU A 153 -10.28 -11.47 12.11
CA LEU A 153 -11.50 -12.02 12.71
C LEU A 153 -12.52 -10.90 12.93
N ASN A 154 -13.81 -11.22 12.70
CA ASN A 154 -14.92 -10.27 12.86
C ASN A 154 -14.72 -9.00 12.01
N GLU A 155 -14.33 -9.17 10.74
CA GLU A 155 -14.37 -8.10 9.73
C GLU A 155 -15.79 -7.52 9.65
N ASN A 156 -15.89 -6.19 9.71
CA ASN A 156 -17.17 -5.51 9.87
C ASN A 156 -17.21 -4.14 9.20
N VAL A 157 -18.43 -3.64 9.03
CA VAL A 157 -18.69 -2.26 8.58
C VAL A 157 -19.92 -1.73 9.30
N ARG A 158 -19.91 -0.45 9.67
CA ARG A 158 -21.09 0.19 10.26
C ARG A 158 -22.15 0.45 9.18
N ALA A 159 -23.40 0.12 9.48
CA ALA A 159 -24.52 0.42 8.58
C ALA A 159 -24.62 1.93 8.26
N SER A 160 -24.29 2.80 9.22
CA SER A 160 -24.24 4.25 9.00
C SER A 160 -23.22 4.66 7.94
N ASP A 161 -22.08 3.99 7.88
CA ASP A 161 -21.00 4.29 6.93
C ASP A 161 -21.40 3.82 5.53
N LEU A 162 -22.07 2.66 5.40
CA LEU A 162 -22.66 2.20 4.13
C LEU A 162 -23.70 3.18 3.59
N MET A 163 -24.66 3.60 4.43
CA MET A 163 -25.69 4.56 4.04
C MET A 163 -25.10 5.94 3.70
N GLY A 164 -24.05 6.36 4.41
CA GLY A 164 -23.28 7.56 4.10
C GLY A 164 -22.56 7.47 2.77
N PHE A 165 -21.94 6.33 2.48
CA PHE A 165 -21.22 6.11 1.23
C PHE A 165 -22.16 6.13 0.02
N ALA A 166 -23.36 5.57 0.15
CA ALA A 166 -24.39 5.67 -0.89
C ALA A 166 -24.77 7.14 -1.18
N ARG A 167 -24.96 7.96 -0.13
CA ARG A 167 -25.20 9.41 -0.31
C ARG A 167 -24.00 10.12 -0.94
N PHE A 168 -22.78 9.78 -0.53
CA PHE A 168 -21.56 10.31 -1.14
C PHE A 168 -21.51 10.03 -2.66
N ILE A 169 -21.80 8.81 -3.09
CA ILE A 169 -21.82 8.47 -4.52
C ILE A 169 -22.87 9.31 -5.25
N ILE A 170 -24.07 9.46 -4.68
CA ILE A 170 -25.13 10.30 -5.27
C ILE A 170 -24.67 11.76 -5.40
N GLU A 171 -24.03 12.32 -4.37
CA GLU A 171 -23.52 13.70 -4.36
C GLU A 171 -22.35 13.91 -5.32
N LEU A 172 -21.55 12.87 -5.59
CA LEU A 172 -20.45 12.91 -6.56
C LEU A 172 -20.96 12.83 -8.00
N LEU A 173 -21.99 12.02 -8.27
CA LEU A 173 -22.57 11.86 -9.61
C LEU A 173 -23.43 13.06 -10.05
N ARG A 174 -23.81 13.93 -9.12
CA ARG A 174 -24.59 15.15 -9.39
C ARG A 174 -23.74 16.39 -9.68
N ALA A 175 -22.44 16.32 -9.38
CA ALA A 175 -21.51 17.42 -9.54
C ALA A 175 -21.13 17.69 -10.99
#